data_AF-A0AAU3ZYX3-F1
#
_entry.id   AF-A0AAU3ZYX3-F1
#
_cell.length_a   1.000
_cell.length_b   1.000
_cell.length_c   1.000
_cell.angle_alpha   90.00
_cell.angle_beta   90.00
_cell.angle_gamma   90.00
#
_symmetry.space_group_name_H-M   'P 1'
#
loop_
_entity.id
_entity.type
_entity.pdbx_description
1 polymer ?
#
loop_
_entity_poly.entity_id
_entity_poly.type
_entity_poly.pdbx_seq_one_letter_code
_entity_poly.pdbx_strand_id
1 'polypeptide(L)'
;MARKPVTWYIATPADGIIEKSRQAGTPVNLATAVGDVIDHPNPCTNLWFDESAFSYFRMVKRVGEALEDTSIWPVTWPVRLWIVEPLGETGNWSQRYYPYRLLSHQIRVIEETDAHRALGPAGRDVLNVIQQEIPERAARWAADWDADPEGMRDRKWDWEQCGGPTCGSGRWADSLAMAVSHTRRESAAQTWIEHLARNAVDQALADTDASMMARCYAYGRATGCAVAAQHQARFEPYVLDTLRGLGLDSCDSQR
;
A
#
# COMPACT_ATOMS: atom_id res chain seq x y z
N MET A 1 23.16 -27.06 -8.01
CA MET A 1 22.75 -26.29 -6.81
C MET A 1 21.24 -26.28 -6.78
N ALA A 2 20.62 -26.79 -5.71
CA ALA A 2 19.16 -26.72 -5.54
C ALA A 2 18.76 -25.24 -5.44
N ARG A 3 17.91 -24.79 -6.36
CA ARG A 3 17.39 -23.43 -6.37
C ARG A 3 16.55 -23.25 -5.09
N LYS A 4 16.80 -22.18 -4.32
CA LYS A 4 15.98 -21.87 -3.13
C LYS A 4 14.50 -21.88 -3.55
N PRO A 5 13.61 -22.53 -2.78
CA PRO A 5 12.19 -22.52 -3.07
C PRO A 5 11.69 -21.07 -3.10
N VAL A 6 10.88 -20.75 -4.11
CA VAL A 6 10.28 -19.42 -4.27
C VAL A 6 8.92 -19.44 -3.61
N THR A 7 8.71 -18.54 -2.65
CA THR A 7 7.40 -18.35 -2.00
C THR A 7 6.52 -17.45 -2.86
N TRP A 8 5.28 -17.85 -3.07
CA TRP A 8 4.27 -17.07 -3.80
C TRP A 8 3.15 -16.63 -2.85
N TYR A 9 2.64 -15.42 -3.10
CA TYR A 9 1.66 -14.77 -2.23
C TYR A 9 0.39 -14.40 -2.99
N ILE A 10 -0.74 -14.49 -2.30
CA ILE A 10 -2.04 -13.93 -2.70
C ILE A 10 -2.59 -13.17 -1.49
N ALA A 11 -3.14 -11.97 -1.71
CA ALA A 11 -3.88 -11.24 -0.69
C ALA A 11 -5.40 -11.31 -0.94
N THR A 12 -6.18 -11.38 0.13
CA THR A 12 -7.65 -11.36 0.09
C THR A 12 -8.19 -10.36 1.11
N PRO A 13 -9.46 -9.92 1.00
CA PRO A 13 -10.18 -9.31 2.11
C PRO A 13 -10.20 -10.22 3.36
N ALA A 14 -10.70 -9.66 4.47
CA ALA A 14 -10.79 -10.33 5.76
C ALA A 14 -11.60 -11.65 5.74
N ASP A 15 -12.52 -11.82 4.81
CA ASP A 15 -13.33 -13.04 4.68
C ASP A 15 -12.60 -14.21 3.98
N GLY A 16 -11.39 -13.97 3.43
CA GLY A 16 -10.57 -15.00 2.79
C GLY A 16 -10.92 -15.29 1.33
N ILE A 17 -11.90 -14.61 0.75
CA ILE A 17 -12.34 -14.84 -0.64
C ILE A 17 -11.52 -13.98 -1.59
N ILE A 18 -10.99 -14.55 -2.68
CA ILE A 18 -10.32 -13.76 -3.72
C ILE A 18 -11.34 -12.79 -4.33
N GLU A 19 -11.11 -11.49 -4.19
CA GLU A 19 -12.07 -10.46 -4.60
C GLU A 19 -12.45 -10.56 -6.08
N LYS A 20 -11.46 -10.75 -6.96
CA LYS A 20 -11.71 -10.96 -8.41
C LYS A 20 -12.58 -12.18 -8.69
N SER A 21 -12.44 -13.25 -7.91
CA SER A 21 -13.28 -14.45 -8.04
C SER A 21 -14.72 -14.17 -7.60
N ARG A 22 -14.91 -13.36 -6.54
CA ARG A 22 -16.23 -12.90 -6.10
C ARG A 22 -16.89 -12.07 -7.20
N GLN A 23 -16.16 -11.13 -7.78
CA GLN A 23 -16.64 -10.27 -8.88
C GLN A 23 -16.99 -11.07 -10.15
N ALA A 24 -16.29 -12.18 -10.40
CA ALA A 24 -16.57 -13.07 -11.51
C ALA A 24 -17.73 -14.06 -11.26
N GLY A 25 -18.32 -14.07 -10.05
CA GLY A 25 -19.44 -14.96 -9.70
C GLY A 25 -19.03 -16.40 -9.34
N THR A 26 -17.74 -16.70 -9.22
CA THR A 26 -17.21 -18.01 -8.83
C THR A 26 -16.25 -17.87 -7.64
N PRO A 27 -16.78 -17.56 -6.44
CA PRO A 27 -15.97 -17.19 -5.29
C PRO A 27 -15.06 -18.34 -4.85
N VAL A 28 -13.76 -18.07 -4.76
CA VAL A 28 -12.75 -18.98 -4.23
C VAL A 28 -12.32 -18.48 -2.84
N ASN A 29 -12.62 -19.26 -1.81
CA ASN A 29 -12.23 -18.97 -0.43
C ASN A 29 -10.93 -19.71 -0.07
N LEU A 30 -9.85 -18.96 0.16
CA LEU A 30 -8.55 -19.55 0.52
C LEU A 30 -8.50 -19.99 1.99
N ALA A 31 -9.32 -19.39 2.86
CA ALA A 31 -9.34 -19.70 4.28
C ALA A 31 -9.88 -21.10 4.59
N THR A 32 -10.78 -21.60 3.75
CA THR A 32 -11.37 -22.93 3.90
C THR A 32 -10.60 -24.00 3.14
N ALA A 33 -9.49 -23.65 2.48
CA ALA A 33 -8.76 -24.53 1.57
C ALA A 33 -7.27 -24.65 1.94
N VAL A 34 -6.89 -24.29 3.17
CA VAL A 34 -5.51 -24.45 3.67
C VAL A 34 -5.13 -25.93 3.69
N GLY A 35 -4.03 -26.26 3.01
CA GLY A 35 -3.56 -27.63 2.78
C GLY A 35 -4.09 -28.27 1.50
N ASP A 36 -5.13 -27.70 0.90
CA ASP A 36 -5.82 -28.27 -0.26
C ASP A 36 -5.30 -27.72 -1.59
N VAL A 37 -5.55 -28.49 -2.65
CA VAL A 37 -5.35 -28.08 -4.04
C VAL A 37 -6.66 -27.53 -4.58
N ILE A 38 -6.60 -26.36 -5.20
CA ILE A 38 -7.75 -25.67 -5.81
C ILE A 38 -7.50 -25.55 -7.31
N ASP A 39 -8.45 -26.06 -8.09
CA ASP A 39 -8.55 -25.79 -9.52
C ASP A 39 -9.29 -24.46 -9.76
N HIS A 40 -8.83 -23.71 -10.76
CA HIS A 40 -9.45 -22.46 -11.13
C HIS A 40 -10.85 -22.74 -11.68
N PRO A 41 -11.92 -22.09 -11.17
CA PRO A 41 -13.29 -22.45 -11.53
C PRO A 41 -13.63 -22.14 -13.00
N ASN A 42 -12.99 -21.12 -13.56
CA ASN A 42 -13.21 -20.65 -14.94
C ASN A 42 -11.85 -20.43 -15.65
N PRO A 43 -11.08 -21.48 -15.98
CA PRO A 43 -9.75 -21.31 -16.57
C PRO A 43 -9.85 -20.64 -17.95
N CYS A 44 -8.86 -19.83 -18.33
CA CYS A 44 -8.89 -19.13 -19.62
C CYS A 44 -8.88 -20.08 -20.83
N THR A 45 -9.60 -19.70 -21.89
CA THR A 45 -9.63 -20.46 -23.16
C THR A 45 -8.37 -20.19 -24.00
N ASN A 46 -7.87 -18.96 -23.98
CA ASN A 46 -6.60 -18.56 -24.60
C ASN A 46 -5.54 -18.37 -23.51
N LEU A 47 -4.80 -19.46 -23.25
CA LEU A 47 -3.81 -19.58 -22.18
C LEU A 47 -2.99 -18.29 -22.00
N TRP A 48 -3.18 -17.65 -20.83
CA TRP A 48 -2.46 -16.48 -20.33
C TRP A 48 -2.72 -15.13 -21.03
N PHE A 49 -3.59 -15.06 -22.05
CA PHE A 49 -3.91 -13.81 -22.77
C PHE A 49 -5.38 -13.40 -22.65
N ASP A 50 -6.14 -14.10 -21.80
CA ASP A 50 -7.54 -13.80 -21.53
C ASP A 50 -7.67 -12.61 -20.55
N GLU A 51 -8.48 -11.62 -20.94
CA GLU A 51 -8.74 -10.38 -20.19
C GLU A 51 -9.94 -10.49 -19.24
N SER A 52 -10.58 -11.66 -19.13
CA SER A 52 -11.68 -11.87 -18.19
C SER A 52 -11.27 -11.55 -16.75
N ALA A 53 -12.26 -11.11 -15.95
CA ALA A 53 -12.05 -10.60 -14.60
C ALA A 53 -11.27 -11.58 -13.70
N PHE A 54 -11.56 -12.89 -13.83
CA PHE A 54 -10.90 -13.97 -13.11
C PHE A 54 -10.84 -15.22 -13.97
N SER A 55 -9.69 -15.45 -14.62
CA SER A 55 -9.40 -16.66 -15.41
C SER A 55 -8.14 -17.40 -15.04
N TYR A 56 -7.41 -16.90 -14.04
CA TYR A 56 -6.23 -17.52 -13.46
C TYR A 56 -5.99 -16.97 -12.05
N PHE A 57 -5.35 -17.77 -11.21
CA PHE A 57 -4.80 -17.29 -9.95
C PHE A 57 -3.59 -16.41 -10.25
N ARG A 58 -3.67 -15.15 -9.84
CA ARG A 58 -2.54 -14.20 -9.86
C ARG A 58 -1.80 -14.32 -8.54
N MET A 59 -0.50 -14.59 -8.61
CA MET A 59 0.36 -14.66 -7.43
C MET A 59 1.64 -13.87 -7.65
N VAL A 60 2.26 -13.42 -6.56
CA VAL A 60 3.52 -12.66 -6.61
C VAL A 60 4.59 -13.28 -5.72
N LYS A 61 5.86 -13.21 -6.12
CA LYS A 61 7.00 -13.64 -5.29
C LYS A 61 7.62 -12.50 -4.46
N ARG A 62 7.16 -11.27 -4.67
CA ARG A 62 7.54 -10.08 -3.91
C ARG A 62 6.37 -9.67 -3.05
N VAL A 63 6.50 -9.82 -1.73
CA VAL A 63 5.38 -9.64 -0.79
C VAL A 63 4.83 -8.21 -0.78
N GLY A 64 5.68 -7.20 -1.02
CA GLY A 64 5.25 -5.80 -1.16
C GLY A 64 4.45 -5.50 -2.43
N GLU A 65 4.31 -6.47 -3.34
CA GLU A 65 3.42 -6.41 -4.49
C GLU A 65 2.17 -7.28 -4.31
N ALA A 66 1.96 -7.91 -3.14
CA ALA A 66 0.84 -8.83 -2.92
C ALA A 66 -0.53 -8.13 -2.96
N LEU A 67 -0.53 -6.81 -2.77
CA LEU A 67 -1.71 -5.97 -2.80
C LEU A 67 -2.01 -5.40 -4.19
N GLU A 68 -1.11 -5.65 -5.15
CA GLU A 68 -1.23 -5.19 -6.53
C GLU A 68 -2.38 -5.91 -7.23
N ASP A 69 -3.26 -5.14 -7.90
CA ASP A 69 -4.30 -5.71 -8.77
C ASP A 69 -5.21 -6.74 -8.06
N THR A 70 -5.44 -6.55 -6.76
CA THR A 70 -6.30 -7.41 -5.95
C THR A 70 -7.79 -7.13 -6.16
N SER A 71 -8.16 -5.99 -6.77
CA SER A 71 -9.52 -5.46 -6.87
C SER A 71 -10.23 -5.17 -5.54
N ILE A 72 -9.52 -5.25 -4.41
CA ILE A 72 -10.11 -4.98 -3.08
C ILE A 72 -10.45 -3.50 -3.00
N TRP A 73 -11.75 -3.20 -3.02
CA TRP A 73 -12.28 -1.85 -2.88
C TRP A 73 -13.56 -1.87 -2.02
N PRO A 74 -13.71 -0.98 -1.03
CA PRO A 74 -12.73 0.03 -0.60
C PRO A 74 -11.45 -0.58 -0.02
N VAL A 75 -10.31 0.12 -0.18
CA VAL A 75 -9.04 -0.29 0.44
C VAL A 75 -9.21 -0.27 1.95
N THR A 76 -9.24 -1.46 2.54
CA THR A 76 -9.54 -1.66 3.97
C THR A 76 -8.52 -2.60 4.59
N TRP A 77 -8.24 -2.35 5.87
CA TRP A 77 -7.42 -3.22 6.71
C TRP A 77 -8.28 -3.75 7.86
N PRO A 78 -8.17 -5.03 8.27
CA PRO A 78 -7.18 -6.02 7.83
C PRO A 78 -7.50 -6.73 6.51
N VAL A 79 -6.45 -7.06 5.77
CA VAL A 79 -6.45 -8.08 4.72
C VAL A 79 -5.91 -9.40 5.28
N ARG A 80 -6.02 -10.47 4.51
CA ARG A 80 -5.35 -11.74 4.76
C ARG A 80 -4.30 -12.00 3.70
N LEU A 81 -3.19 -12.61 4.08
CA LEU A 81 -2.06 -12.89 3.20
C LEU A 81 -1.78 -14.40 3.22
N TRP A 82 -1.74 -14.99 2.04
CA TRP A 82 -1.65 -16.44 1.86
C TRP A 82 -0.35 -16.80 1.19
N ILE A 83 0.31 -17.85 1.68
CA ILE A 83 1.38 -18.52 0.95
C ILE A 83 0.76 -19.63 0.11
N VAL A 84 1.06 -19.63 -1.18
CA VAL A 84 0.53 -20.59 -2.14
C VAL A 84 1.65 -21.24 -2.95
N GLU A 85 1.41 -22.44 -3.43
CA GLU A 85 2.26 -23.15 -4.39
C GLU A 85 1.51 -23.24 -5.73
N PRO A 86 2.06 -22.67 -6.83
CA PRO A 86 1.52 -22.92 -8.17
C PRO A 86 1.72 -24.38 -8.54
N LEU A 87 0.67 -25.01 -9.07
CA LEU A 87 0.72 -26.37 -9.61
C LEU A 87 0.39 -26.35 -11.11
N GLY A 88 0.84 -27.37 -11.82
CA GLY A 88 0.57 -27.52 -13.25
C GLY A 88 1.30 -26.50 -14.14
N GLU A 89 0.64 -26.11 -15.24
CA GLU A 89 1.18 -25.13 -16.18
C GLU A 89 1.07 -23.71 -15.61
N THR A 90 2.13 -22.92 -15.78
CA THR A 90 2.20 -21.55 -15.26
C THR A 90 2.54 -20.55 -16.36
N GLY A 91 1.95 -19.36 -16.30
CA GLY A 91 2.18 -18.28 -17.24
C GLY A 91 2.65 -16.97 -16.60
N ASN A 92 2.98 -15.99 -17.44
CA ASN A 92 3.26 -14.62 -17.02
C ASN A 92 2.90 -13.65 -18.16
N TRP A 93 2.08 -12.63 -17.88
CA TRP A 93 1.66 -11.60 -18.84
C TRP A 93 2.82 -10.80 -19.44
N SER A 94 3.83 -10.48 -18.63
CA SER A 94 5.04 -9.83 -19.11
C SER A 94 6.21 -10.09 -18.19
N GLN A 95 7.09 -10.99 -18.62
CA GLN A 95 8.34 -11.26 -17.90
C GLN A 95 9.25 -10.02 -17.82
N ARG A 96 9.10 -9.07 -18.77
CA ARG A 96 9.87 -7.82 -18.81
C ARG A 96 9.40 -6.83 -17.73
N TYR A 97 8.10 -6.60 -17.62
CA TYR A 97 7.56 -5.57 -16.72
C TYR A 97 7.18 -6.11 -15.34
N TYR A 98 6.68 -7.35 -15.28
CA TYR A 98 6.18 -8.00 -14.08
C TYR A 98 6.89 -9.35 -13.81
N PRO A 99 8.24 -9.38 -13.71
CA PRO A 99 9.01 -10.61 -13.48
C PRO A 99 8.72 -11.28 -12.13
N TYR A 100 7.99 -10.59 -11.24
CA TYR A 100 7.61 -11.05 -9.92
C TYR A 100 6.21 -11.66 -9.86
N ARG A 101 5.41 -11.55 -10.93
CA ARG A 101 4.08 -12.16 -11.03
C ARG A 101 4.19 -13.58 -11.62
N LEU A 102 3.21 -14.41 -11.32
CA LEU A 102 2.99 -15.71 -11.95
C LEU A 102 1.50 -15.98 -12.01
N LEU A 103 1.07 -16.67 -13.07
CA LEU A 103 -0.30 -17.08 -13.30
C LEU A 103 -0.37 -18.60 -13.25
N SER A 104 -1.42 -19.15 -12.66
CA SER A 104 -1.71 -20.57 -12.71
C SER A 104 -3.22 -20.83 -12.71
N HIS A 105 -3.63 -21.97 -13.26
CA HIS A 105 -4.99 -22.50 -13.11
C HIS A 105 -5.13 -23.48 -11.94
N GLN A 106 -4.03 -23.84 -11.27
CA GLN A 106 -4.09 -24.71 -10.10
C GLN A 106 -3.11 -24.20 -9.04
N ILE A 107 -3.58 -24.14 -7.79
CA ILE A 107 -2.76 -23.76 -6.65
C ILE A 107 -2.95 -24.74 -5.50
N ARG A 108 -1.93 -24.90 -4.66
CA ARG A 108 -2.09 -25.41 -3.30
C ARG A 108 -1.99 -24.25 -2.33
N VAL A 109 -2.94 -24.12 -1.41
CA VAL A 109 -2.84 -23.13 -0.33
C VAL A 109 -2.01 -23.76 0.78
N ILE A 110 -0.88 -23.15 1.12
CA ILE A 110 0.07 -23.72 2.09
C ILE A 110 -0.34 -23.31 3.50
N GLU A 111 -0.39 -22.00 3.74
CA GLU A 111 -0.74 -21.43 5.04
C GLU A 111 -1.14 -19.95 4.90
N GLU A 112 -1.81 -19.43 5.92
CA GLU A 112 -1.91 -18.00 6.14
C GLU A 112 -0.62 -17.48 6.79
N THR A 113 -0.17 -16.30 6.39
CA THR A 113 1.00 -15.65 6.99
C THR A 113 0.65 -14.24 7.47
N ASP A 114 1.58 -13.62 8.19
CA ASP A 114 1.41 -12.29 8.77
C ASP A 114 1.07 -11.23 7.70
N ALA A 115 -0.16 -10.72 7.73
CA ALA A 115 -0.69 -9.77 6.76
C ALA A 115 0.15 -8.49 6.66
N HIS A 116 0.75 -8.03 7.77
CA HIS A 116 1.58 -6.81 7.81
C HIS A 116 2.70 -6.83 6.77
N ARG A 117 3.19 -8.02 6.40
CA ARG A 117 4.25 -8.19 5.40
C ARG A 117 3.83 -7.68 4.01
N ALA A 118 2.52 -7.63 3.72
CA ALA A 118 1.98 -7.08 2.49
C ALA A 118 2.21 -5.56 2.36
N LEU A 119 2.37 -4.86 3.48
CA LEU A 119 2.74 -3.44 3.55
C LEU A 119 4.27 -3.23 3.58
N GLY A 120 5.05 -4.30 3.35
CA GLY A 120 6.51 -4.27 3.37
C GLY A 120 7.11 -4.57 4.76
N PRO A 121 8.45 -4.47 4.91
CA PRO A 121 9.15 -4.89 6.12
C PRO A 121 8.75 -4.13 7.39
N ALA A 122 8.38 -2.85 7.26
CA ALA A 122 7.93 -1.99 8.36
C ALA A 122 6.40 -1.95 8.50
N GLY A 123 5.67 -2.93 7.95
CA GLY A 123 4.21 -2.86 7.85
C GLY A 123 3.48 -2.67 9.19
N ARG A 124 4.02 -3.18 10.31
CA ARG A 124 3.47 -2.92 11.66
C ARG A 124 3.62 -1.46 12.06
N ASP A 125 4.80 -0.88 11.88
CA ASP A 125 5.09 0.51 12.24
C ASP A 125 4.25 1.47 11.38
N VAL A 126 4.09 1.14 10.10
CA VAL A 126 3.22 1.89 9.19
C VAL A 126 1.77 1.90 9.68
N LEU A 127 1.22 0.75 10.06
CA LEU A 127 -0.13 0.70 10.60
C LEU A 127 -0.24 1.42 11.94
N ASN A 128 0.78 1.37 12.79
CA ASN A 128 0.79 2.15 14.02
C ASN A 128 0.66 3.65 13.72
N VAL A 129 1.45 4.18 12.77
CA VAL A 129 1.32 5.58 12.34
C VAL A 129 -0.08 5.86 11.81
N ILE A 130 -0.61 5.01 10.92
CA ILE A 130 -1.92 5.22 10.30
C ILE A 130 -3.07 5.18 11.30
N GLN A 131 -3.04 4.23 12.24
CA GLN A 131 -4.16 3.99 13.15
C GLN A 131 -4.09 4.81 14.42
N GLN A 132 -2.90 5.15 14.90
CA GLN A 132 -2.70 5.79 16.20
C GLN A 132 -2.29 7.26 16.05
N GLU A 133 -1.41 7.60 15.10
CA GLU A 133 -0.84 8.96 15.01
C GLU A 133 -1.61 9.88 14.06
N ILE A 134 -2.03 9.37 12.90
CA ILE A 134 -2.69 10.18 11.87
C ILE A 134 -4.02 10.76 12.35
N PRO A 135 -4.92 10.03 13.04
CA PRO A 135 -6.23 10.58 13.40
C PRO A 135 -6.13 11.86 14.25
N GLU A 136 -5.24 11.87 15.25
CA GLU A 136 -5.03 13.05 16.09
C GLU A 136 -4.37 14.21 15.33
N ARG A 137 -3.41 13.90 14.46
CA ARG A 137 -2.70 14.92 13.66
C ARG A 137 -3.57 15.52 12.57
N ALA A 138 -4.47 14.74 11.96
CA ALA A 138 -5.34 15.16 10.87
C ALA A 138 -6.21 16.35 11.25
N ALA A 139 -6.80 16.34 12.45
CA ALA A 139 -7.60 17.44 12.96
C ALA A 139 -6.78 18.73 13.09
N ARG A 140 -5.54 18.64 13.61
CA ARG A 140 -4.63 19.80 13.73
C ARG A 140 -4.22 20.35 12.38
N TRP A 141 -3.77 19.49 11.46
CA TRP A 141 -3.38 19.92 10.12
C TRP A 141 -4.53 20.61 9.38
N ALA A 142 -5.76 20.10 9.54
CA ALA A 142 -6.94 20.71 8.94
C ALA A 142 -7.25 22.08 9.57
N ALA A 143 -7.21 22.17 10.90
CA ALA A 143 -7.44 23.43 11.63
C ALA A 143 -6.39 24.50 11.29
N ASP A 144 -5.11 24.12 11.23
CA ASP A 144 -4.01 25.03 10.85
C ASP A 144 -4.21 25.59 9.44
N TRP A 145 -4.64 24.74 8.50
CA TRP A 145 -4.95 25.17 7.14
C TRP A 145 -6.13 26.15 7.11
N ASP A 146 -7.21 25.85 7.81
CA ASP A 146 -8.42 26.69 7.79
C ASP A 146 -8.22 28.00 8.57
N ALA A 147 -7.31 28.04 9.55
CA ALA A 147 -6.94 29.24 10.28
C ALA A 147 -6.10 30.24 9.45
N ASP A 148 -5.23 29.74 8.56
CA ASP A 148 -4.40 30.57 7.67
C ASP A 148 -4.20 29.91 6.29
N PRO A 149 -5.21 29.91 5.41
CA PRO A 149 -5.13 29.20 4.14
C PRO A 149 -4.08 29.76 3.18
N GLU A 150 -3.82 31.07 3.21
CA GLU A 150 -2.85 31.72 2.33
C GLU A 150 -1.43 31.46 2.82
N GLY A 151 -1.14 31.69 4.10
CA GLY A 151 0.19 31.42 4.65
C GLY A 151 0.53 29.93 4.64
N MET A 152 -0.45 29.03 4.82
CA MET A 152 -0.24 27.59 4.66
C MET A 152 0.02 27.18 3.21
N ARG A 153 -0.62 27.84 2.24
CA ARG A 153 -0.34 27.60 0.81
C ARG A 153 1.09 27.99 0.47
N ASP A 154 1.54 29.16 0.91
CA ASP A 154 2.90 29.64 0.66
C ASP A 154 3.94 28.76 1.36
N ARG A 155 3.73 28.42 2.63
CA ARG A 155 4.60 27.48 3.36
C ARG A 155 4.69 26.11 2.69
N LYS A 156 3.55 25.57 2.25
CA LYS A 156 3.51 24.29 1.54
C LYS A 156 4.27 24.38 0.23
N TRP A 157 4.05 25.44 -0.55
CA TRP A 157 4.74 25.64 -1.81
C TRP A 157 6.25 25.75 -1.60
N ASP A 158 6.69 26.55 -0.64
CA ASP A 158 8.10 26.70 -0.29
C ASP A 158 8.69 25.38 0.18
N TRP A 159 8.02 24.62 1.07
CA TRP A 159 8.50 23.32 1.51
C TRP A 159 8.59 22.29 0.35
N GLU A 160 7.63 22.31 -0.58
CA GLU A 160 7.63 21.41 -1.73
C GLU A 160 8.79 21.67 -2.69
N GLN A 161 9.20 22.93 -2.83
CA GLN A 161 10.13 23.39 -3.86
C GLN A 161 11.53 23.68 -3.31
N CYS A 162 11.59 24.25 -2.12
CA CYS A 162 12.79 24.72 -1.46
C CYS A 162 13.17 23.71 -0.37
N GLY A 163 14.30 23.02 -0.58
CA GLY A 163 14.94 22.30 0.52
C GLY A 163 15.61 23.27 1.49
N GLY A 164 15.89 22.80 2.70
CA GLY A 164 16.69 23.50 3.70
C GLY A 164 18.04 22.80 4.00
N PRO A 165 18.87 23.41 4.85
CA PRO A 165 20.11 22.80 5.32
C PRO A 165 19.90 21.48 6.08
N THR A 166 18.73 21.32 6.72
CA THR A 166 18.40 20.19 7.61
C THR A 166 17.38 19.22 7.00
N CYS A 167 16.74 19.56 5.87
CA CYS A 167 15.75 18.72 5.21
C CYS A 167 15.71 19.00 3.69
N GLY A 168 15.45 17.99 2.86
CA GLY A 168 15.26 18.16 1.41
C GLY A 168 13.91 18.80 1.08
N SER A 169 13.69 19.12 -0.20
CA SER A 169 12.36 19.56 -0.64
C SER A 169 11.36 18.40 -0.64
N GLY A 170 10.09 18.70 -0.35
CA GLY A 170 9.02 17.71 -0.29
C GLY A 170 8.90 16.86 -1.55
N ARG A 171 8.88 17.51 -2.73
CA ARG A 171 8.74 16.82 -4.02
C ARG A 171 9.90 15.87 -4.31
N TRP A 172 11.10 16.24 -3.90
CA TRP A 172 12.27 15.39 -4.07
C TRP A 172 12.17 14.15 -3.19
N ALA A 173 11.81 14.32 -1.91
CA ALA A 173 11.69 13.21 -0.97
C ALA A 173 10.60 12.22 -1.40
N ASP A 174 9.43 12.71 -1.86
CA ASP A 174 8.36 11.87 -2.40
C ASP A 174 8.80 11.11 -3.66
N SER A 175 9.49 11.79 -4.58
CA SER A 175 10.03 11.17 -5.80
C SER A 175 11.06 10.08 -5.47
N LEU A 176 11.91 10.32 -4.47
CA LEU A 176 12.88 9.36 -4.00
C LEU A 176 12.20 8.14 -3.35
N ALA A 177 11.20 8.36 -2.50
CA ALA A 177 10.41 7.28 -1.89
C ALA A 177 9.75 6.39 -2.95
N MET A 178 9.08 7.00 -3.94
CA MET A 178 8.45 6.28 -5.05
C MET A 178 9.47 5.47 -5.87
N ALA A 179 10.61 6.06 -6.22
CA ALA A 179 11.65 5.40 -6.99
C ALA A 179 12.25 4.19 -6.24
N VAL A 180 12.43 4.32 -4.92
CA VAL A 180 12.93 3.24 -4.06
C VAL A 180 11.91 2.12 -3.93
N SER A 181 10.64 2.43 -3.68
CA SER A 181 9.56 1.43 -3.65
C SER A 181 9.47 0.66 -4.97
N HIS A 182 9.53 1.34 -6.11
CA HIS A 182 9.52 0.69 -7.42
C HIS A 182 10.73 -0.23 -7.63
N THR A 183 11.93 0.25 -7.29
CA THR A 183 13.17 -0.54 -7.41
C THR A 183 13.14 -1.78 -6.51
N ARG A 184 12.54 -1.67 -5.33
CA ARG A 184 12.42 -2.76 -4.34
C ARG A 184 11.25 -3.69 -4.58
N ARG A 185 10.33 -3.34 -5.49
CA ARG A 185 9.05 -4.04 -5.72
C ARG A 185 8.16 -4.01 -4.48
N GLU A 186 7.89 -2.80 -4.03
CA GLU A 186 6.99 -2.46 -2.93
C GLU A 186 6.06 -1.30 -3.32
N SER A 187 5.83 -1.10 -4.63
CA SER A 187 4.99 -0.01 -5.11
C SER A 187 3.54 -0.22 -4.72
N ALA A 188 3.00 -1.44 -4.85
CA ALA A 188 1.62 -1.69 -4.42
C ALA A 188 1.44 -1.52 -2.90
N ALA A 189 2.43 -1.93 -2.10
CA ALA A 189 2.46 -1.65 -0.67
C ALA A 189 2.39 -0.15 -0.40
N GLN A 190 3.25 0.66 -1.03
CA GLN A 190 3.23 2.11 -0.84
C GLN A 190 1.86 2.72 -1.25
N THR A 191 1.32 2.33 -2.39
CA THR A 191 -0.01 2.79 -2.83
C THR A 191 -1.10 2.45 -1.81
N TRP A 192 -1.08 1.23 -1.25
CA TRP A 192 -2.00 0.83 -0.19
C TRP A 192 -1.83 1.64 1.09
N ILE A 193 -0.59 1.89 1.51
CA ILE A 193 -0.24 2.72 2.66
C ILE A 193 -0.82 4.14 2.48
N GLU A 194 -0.64 4.73 1.30
CA GLU A 194 -1.19 6.04 0.98
C GLU A 194 -2.72 6.07 1.03
N HIS A 195 -3.39 5.05 0.49
CA HIS A 195 -4.85 4.94 0.57
C HIS A 195 -5.35 4.76 2.00
N LEU A 196 -4.72 3.90 2.79
CA LEU A 196 -5.08 3.69 4.20
C LEU A 196 -4.87 4.98 5.02
N ALA A 197 -3.79 5.72 4.77
CA ALA A 197 -3.54 7.01 5.40
C ALA A 197 -4.61 8.05 5.06
N ARG A 198 -5.06 8.13 3.80
CA ARG A 198 -6.16 9.02 3.38
C ARG A 198 -7.48 8.63 4.03
N ASN A 199 -7.79 7.33 4.08
CA ASN A 199 -9.00 6.84 4.74
C ASN A 199 -9.00 7.17 6.24
N ALA A 200 -7.84 7.12 6.91
CA ALA A 200 -7.70 7.52 8.31
C ALA A 200 -8.00 9.02 8.50
N VAL A 201 -7.56 9.88 7.58
CA VAL A 201 -7.93 11.32 7.58
C VAL A 201 -9.42 11.50 7.37
N ASP A 202 -10.02 10.78 6.41
CA ASP A 202 -11.47 10.86 6.16
C ASP A 202 -12.28 10.49 7.40
N GLN A 203 -11.88 9.43 8.09
CA GLN A 203 -12.51 9.01 9.34
C GLN A 203 -12.33 10.04 10.44
N ALA A 204 -11.12 10.59 10.59
CA ALA A 204 -10.81 11.57 11.63
C ALA A 204 -11.53 12.92 11.42
N LEU A 205 -11.80 13.29 10.17
CA LEU A 205 -12.45 14.55 9.80
C LEU A 205 -13.93 14.40 9.45
N ALA A 206 -14.52 13.21 9.61
CA ALA A 206 -15.88 12.90 9.20
C ALA A 206 -16.92 13.87 9.80
N ASP A 207 -16.75 14.22 11.07
CA ASP A 207 -17.68 15.08 11.84
C ASP A 207 -17.19 16.54 11.94
N THR A 208 -16.22 16.93 11.10
CA THR A 208 -15.66 18.29 11.08
C THR A 208 -16.15 19.08 9.86
N ASP A 209 -16.20 20.40 9.99
CA ASP A 209 -16.47 21.35 8.91
C ASP A 209 -15.20 21.74 8.12
N ALA A 210 -14.11 20.97 8.27
CA ALA A 210 -12.83 21.19 7.60
C ALA A 210 -13.01 21.38 6.09
N SER A 211 -12.44 22.44 5.55
CA SER A 211 -12.55 22.77 4.14
C SER A 211 -11.94 21.68 3.26
N MET A 212 -12.35 21.62 1.98
CA MET A 212 -11.77 20.67 1.03
C MET A 212 -10.24 20.82 0.91
N MET A 213 -9.72 22.06 1.01
CA MET A 213 -8.28 22.30 0.94
C MET A 213 -7.56 21.85 2.21
N ALA A 214 -8.16 22.04 3.39
CA ALA A 214 -7.67 21.48 4.65
C ALA A 214 -7.61 19.95 4.61
N ARG A 215 -8.65 19.29 4.08
CA ARG A 215 -8.65 17.83 3.85
C ARG A 215 -7.54 17.40 2.91
N CYS A 216 -7.39 18.06 1.75
CA CYS A 216 -6.31 17.77 0.80
C CYS A 216 -4.91 17.97 1.40
N TYR A 217 -4.75 18.99 2.25
CA TYR A 217 -3.51 19.22 2.98
C TYR A 217 -3.24 18.07 3.95
N ALA A 218 -4.21 17.74 4.83
CA ALA A 218 -4.11 16.64 5.79
C ALA A 218 -3.81 15.29 5.10
N TYR A 219 -4.39 15.01 3.93
CA TYR A 219 -4.03 13.82 3.13
C TYR A 219 -2.55 13.79 2.77
N GLY A 220 -2.01 14.89 2.24
CA GLY A 220 -0.59 14.94 1.86
C GLY A 220 0.34 14.71 3.05
N ARG A 221 -0.01 15.28 4.21
CA ARG A 221 0.75 15.08 5.46
C ARG A 221 0.66 13.64 5.96
N ALA A 222 -0.55 13.08 5.99
CA ALA A 222 -0.82 11.71 6.37
C ALA A 222 -0.04 10.71 5.50
N THR A 223 -0.08 10.87 4.16
CA THR A 223 0.68 10.01 3.25
C THR A 223 2.19 10.15 3.47
N GLY A 224 2.70 11.36 3.63
CA GLY A 224 4.13 11.60 3.90
C GLY A 224 4.60 10.89 5.18
N CYS A 225 3.82 10.97 6.26
CA CYS A 225 4.15 10.32 7.53
C CYS A 225 4.13 8.78 7.42
N ALA A 226 3.13 8.22 6.73
CA ALA A 226 3.01 6.78 6.55
C ALA A 226 4.11 6.22 5.63
N VAL A 227 4.47 6.94 4.56
CA VAL A 227 5.60 6.60 3.67
C VAL A 227 6.95 6.74 4.39
N ALA A 228 7.12 7.74 5.26
CA ALA A 228 8.31 7.84 6.10
C ALA A 228 8.47 6.61 7.00
N ALA A 229 7.37 6.12 7.60
CA ALA A 229 7.38 4.90 8.41
C ALA A 229 7.76 3.66 7.58
N GLN A 230 7.27 3.56 6.33
CA GLN A 230 7.61 2.46 5.42
C GLN A 230 9.13 2.38 5.16
N HIS A 231 9.79 3.53 5.08
CA HIS A 231 11.22 3.64 4.75
C HIS A 231 12.11 4.00 5.95
N GLN A 232 11.59 3.88 7.18
CA GLN A 232 12.28 4.26 8.43
C GLN A 232 13.71 3.70 8.54
N ALA A 233 13.91 2.44 8.14
CA ALA A 233 15.20 1.76 8.22
C ALA A 233 16.10 1.97 6.98
N ARG A 234 15.65 2.76 6.00
CA ARG A 234 16.29 2.89 4.68
C ARG A 234 16.77 4.29 4.37
N PHE A 235 16.05 5.27 4.89
CA PHE A 235 16.32 6.66 4.63
C PHE A 235 17.01 7.31 5.81
N GLU A 236 17.96 8.19 5.49
CA GLU A 236 18.59 9.06 6.47
C GLU A 236 17.56 10.05 7.03
N PRO A 237 17.79 10.61 8.23
CA PRO A 237 16.90 11.60 8.85
C PRO A 237 16.54 12.75 7.91
N TYR A 238 17.50 13.21 7.09
CA TYR A 238 17.28 14.28 6.10
C TYR A 238 16.09 14.03 5.15
N VAL A 239 15.85 12.78 4.74
CA VAL A 239 14.73 12.40 3.86
C VAL A 239 13.49 12.11 4.70
N LEU A 240 13.64 11.39 5.80
CA LEU A 240 12.52 11.01 6.67
C LEU A 240 11.83 12.24 7.27
N ASP A 241 12.62 13.21 7.73
CA ASP A 241 12.10 14.43 8.34
C ASP A 241 11.43 15.32 7.30
N THR A 242 11.94 15.34 6.06
CA THR A 242 11.19 15.94 4.93
C THR A 242 9.87 15.23 4.74
N LEU A 243 9.82 13.91 4.57
CA LEU A 243 8.55 13.18 4.36
C LEU A 243 7.55 13.42 5.51
N ARG A 244 8.05 13.51 6.76
CA ARG A 244 7.27 13.89 7.94
C ARG A 244 6.94 15.37 8.02
N GLY A 245 7.35 16.20 7.06
CA GLY A 245 7.12 17.65 6.95
C GLY A 245 7.68 18.50 8.07
N LEU A 246 8.89 18.16 8.54
CA LEU A 246 9.62 19.02 9.46
C LEU A 246 9.81 20.41 8.84
N GLY A 247 9.39 21.46 9.57
CA GLY A 247 9.45 22.85 9.11
C GLY A 247 8.24 23.32 8.27
N LEU A 248 7.32 22.42 7.91
CA LEU A 248 6.06 22.77 7.25
C LEU A 248 4.95 23.02 8.29
N ASP A 249 4.82 22.09 9.23
CA ASP A 249 3.82 22.17 10.29
C ASP A 249 4.33 23.15 11.36
N SER A 250 3.46 24.04 11.82
CA SER A 250 3.80 24.99 12.88
C SER A 250 4.12 24.19 14.14
N CYS A 251 5.33 24.34 14.71
CA CYS A 251 5.57 23.83 16.05
C CYS A 251 4.69 24.61 17.04
N ASP A 252 3.69 23.96 17.61
CA ASP A 252 3.14 24.42 18.88
C ASP A 252 4.27 24.39 19.93
N SER A 253 4.58 25.58 20.45
CA SER A 253 5.19 25.82 21.77
C SER A 253 6.66 25.46 21.99
N GLN A 254 7.55 26.35 21.54
CA GLN A 254 8.46 27.00 22.51
C GLN A 254 8.08 28.48 22.65
N ARG A 255 7.00 28.75 23.38
CA ARG A 255 6.78 29.92 24.25
C ARG A 255 5.42 29.82 24.92
#